data_AF-A0AAW6TX02-F1
#
_entry.id   AF-A0AAW6TX02-F1
#
_cell.length_a   1.000
_cell.length_b   1.000
_cell.length_c   1.000
_cell.angle_alpha   90.00
_cell.angle_beta   90.00
_cell.angle_gamma   90.00
#
_symmetry.space_group_name_H-M   'P 1'
#
loop_
_entity.id
_entity.type
_entity.pdbx_description
1 polymer ?
#
loop_
_entity_poly.entity_id
_entity_poly.type
_entity_poly.pdbx_seq_one_letter_code
_entity_poly.pdbx_strand_id
1 'polypeptide(L)'
;MCKRDGFTLIELLVVIAVIAVLMAILMPALKIAREQARGISCLANQRSLAQAYIMYADDNDGSICGGFARHTPTDGVPPWVMPPLDYSAGGAIVGMASGDVTLHQRLNGLREGALCPFLRETAVFNCPGDNRKNLGTSLGNTPAHQIYRSYSLPDYLRGTAPSDPKKLFTFKDQANKMLFVEEIYDGSAGNYNHDGWSYIPYDGSLWDPLGIFHSDACTFSFMDGHAERKKWEDKRTIIYCRSRTEAAALGFGKGQIFNPPNPDLEWLDARYPGKTHMGSL
;
A
#
# COMPACT_ATOMS: atom_id res chain seq x y z
N MET A 1 -34.57 11.39 59.54
CA MET A 1 -33.27 11.66 58.89
C MET A 1 -32.73 10.34 58.36
N CYS A 2 -32.66 10.16 57.04
CA CYS A 2 -32.12 8.93 56.47
C CYS A 2 -30.59 9.00 56.51
N LYS A 3 -29.94 8.06 57.22
CA LYS A 3 -28.48 7.91 57.19
C LYS A 3 -28.11 7.56 55.76
N ARG A 4 -27.23 8.35 55.13
CA ARG A 4 -26.61 7.96 53.87
C ARG A 4 -25.49 7.01 54.22
N ASP A 5 -25.58 5.76 53.79
CA ASP A 5 -24.50 4.80 53.91
C ASP A 5 -23.33 5.27 53.03
N GLY A 6 -22.18 5.51 53.65
CA GLY A 6 -20.97 5.96 52.98
C GLY A 6 -20.23 4.77 52.38
N PHE A 7 -19.65 4.96 51.19
CA PHE A 7 -18.83 3.96 50.52
C PHE A 7 -17.59 3.63 51.36
N THR A 8 -17.35 2.36 51.66
CA THR A 8 -16.18 1.93 52.44
C THR A 8 -14.93 1.83 51.57
N LEU A 9 -13.76 1.94 52.19
CA LEU A 9 -12.48 1.81 51.49
C LEU A 9 -12.30 0.42 50.85
N ILE A 10 -12.86 -0.63 51.48
CA ILE A 10 -12.82 -2.00 50.97
C ILE A 10 -13.69 -2.13 49.71
N GLU A 11 -14.89 -1.57 49.70
CA GLU A 11 -15.77 -1.59 48.52
C GLU A 11 -15.12 -0.88 47.33
N LEU A 12 -14.44 0.25 47.56
CA LEU A 12 -13.69 0.95 46.52
C LEU A 12 -12.53 0.12 45.99
N LEU A 13 -11.79 -0.55 46.87
CA LEU A 13 -10.65 -1.38 46.49
C LEU A 13 -11.08 -2.58 45.63
N VAL A 14 -12.19 -3.24 45.98
CA VAL A 14 -12.73 -4.38 45.21
C VAL A 14 -13.17 -3.93 43.82
N VAL A 15 -13.83 -2.77 43.71
CA VAL A 15 -14.29 -2.24 42.41
C VAL A 15 -13.11 -1.95 41.49
N ILE A 16 -12.07 -1.27 41.98
CA ILE A 16 -10.90 -0.98 41.14
C ILE A 16 -10.14 -2.27 40.76
N ALA A 17 -10.10 -3.27 41.65
CA ALA A 17 -9.49 -4.57 41.35
C ALA A 17 -10.24 -5.29 40.22
N VAL A 18 -11.58 -5.30 40.25
CA VAL A 18 -12.40 -5.89 39.18
C VAL A 18 -12.21 -5.13 37.87
N ILE A 19 -12.22 -3.79 37.89
CA ILE A 19 -11.97 -2.97 36.69
C ILE A 19 -10.58 -3.26 36.11
N ALA A 20 -9.55 -3.38 36.95
CA ALA A 20 -8.19 -3.69 36.51
C ALA A 20 -8.10 -5.06 35.81
N VAL A 21 -8.74 -6.10 36.36
CA VAL A 21 -8.80 -7.42 35.73
C VAL A 21 -9.54 -7.38 34.39
N LEU A 22 -10.68 -6.68 34.32
CA LEU A 22 -11.43 -6.53 33.07
C LEU A 22 -10.63 -5.77 32.01
N MET A 23 -9.95 -4.68 32.39
CA MET A 23 -9.10 -3.91 31.48
C MET A 23 -7.90 -4.71 30.97
N ALA A 24 -7.31 -5.57 31.81
CA ALA A 24 -6.18 -6.43 31.42
C ALA A 24 -6.54 -7.40 30.28
N ILE A 25 -7.78 -7.87 30.22
CA ILE A 25 -8.28 -8.75 29.15
C ILE A 25 -8.79 -7.92 27.95
N LEU A 26 -9.43 -6.79 28.20
CA LEU A 26 -10.06 -5.98 27.15
C LEU A 26 -9.04 -5.27 26.25
N MET A 27 -7.92 -4.79 26.81
CA MET A 27 -6.90 -4.07 26.03
C MET A 27 -6.27 -4.93 24.91
N PRO A 28 -5.78 -6.16 25.18
CA PRO A 28 -5.27 -7.05 24.11
C PRO A 28 -6.33 -7.38 23.07
N ALA A 29 -7.55 -7.70 23.50
CA ALA A 29 -8.65 -8.05 22.60
C ALA A 29 -9.02 -6.89 21.66
N LEU A 30 -9.11 -5.66 22.20
CA LEU A 30 -9.40 -4.47 21.42
C LEU A 30 -8.31 -4.14 20.41
N LYS A 31 -7.03 -4.37 20.75
CA LYS A 31 -5.91 -4.18 19.82
C LYS A 31 -6.05 -5.10 18.60
N ILE A 32 -6.34 -6.38 18.82
CA ILE A 32 -6.54 -7.36 17.75
C ILE A 32 -7.76 -7.00 16.90
N ALA A 33 -8.87 -6.62 17.53
CA ALA A 33 -10.10 -6.24 16.82
C ALA A 33 -9.88 -5.00 15.92
N ARG A 34 -9.18 -3.97 16.42
CA ARG A 34 -8.84 -2.77 15.63
C ARG A 34 -7.95 -3.11 14.44
N GLU A 35 -6.98 -4.00 14.64
CA GLU A 35 -6.08 -4.44 13.57
C GLU A 35 -6.84 -5.19 12.47
N GLN A 36 -7.74 -6.10 12.84
CA GLN A 36 -8.61 -6.79 11.88
C GLN A 36 -9.52 -5.81 11.12
N ALA A 37 -10.09 -4.82 11.81
CA ALA A 37 -10.92 -3.80 11.18
C ALA A 37 -10.13 -2.95 10.16
N ARG A 38 -8.87 -2.59 10.47
CA ARG A 38 -7.97 -1.90 9.54
C ARG A 38 -7.69 -2.76 8.30
N GLY A 39 -7.45 -4.06 8.47
CA GLY A 39 -7.27 -4.99 7.36
C GLY A 39 -8.51 -5.08 6.45
N ILE A 40 -9.71 -5.13 7.03
CA ILE A 40 -10.97 -5.15 6.26
C ILE A 40 -11.16 -3.84 5.49
N SER A 41 -10.91 -2.70 6.13
CA SER A 41 -10.99 -1.40 5.48
C SER A 41 -9.95 -1.24 4.37
N CYS A 42 -8.73 -1.78 4.56
CA CYS A 42 -7.71 -1.80 3.53
C CYS A 42 -8.14 -2.62 2.31
N LEU A 43 -8.72 -3.81 2.51
CA LEU A 43 -9.30 -4.62 1.43
C LEU A 43 -10.45 -3.91 0.70
N ALA A 44 -11.28 -3.14 1.41
CA ALA A 44 -12.33 -2.33 0.80
C ALA A 44 -11.75 -1.20 -0.07
N ASN A 45 -10.69 -0.54 0.39
CA ASN A 45 -9.96 0.47 -0.39
C ASN A 45 -9.35 -0.14 -1.66
N GLN A 46 -8.70 -1.30 -1.54
CA GLN A 46 -8.13 -2.04 -2.68
C GLN A 46 -9.19 -2.40 -3.73
N ARG A 47 -10.36 -2.91 -3.31
CA ARG A 47 -11.49 -3.16 -4.23
C ARG A 47 -11.97 -1.87 -4.89
N SER A 48 -12.09 -0.79 -4.13
CA SER A 48 -12.54 0.50 -4.66
C SER A 48 -11.57 1.04 -5.72
N LEU A 49 -10.26 0.92 -5.50
CA LEU A 49 -9.24 1.30 -6.48
C LEU A 49 -9.30 0.43 -7.74
N ALA A 50 -9.44 -0.88 -7.58
CA ALA A 50 -9.52 -1.79 -8.73
C ALA A 50 -10.79 -1.55 -9.57
N GLN A 51 -11.93 -1.34 -8.91
CA GLN A 51 -13.18 -0.97 -9.58
C GLN A 51 -13.05 0.39 -10.30
N ALA A 52 -12.43 1.38 -9.66
CA ALA A 52 -12.13 2.67 -10.30
C ALA A 52 -11.28 2.51 -11.55
N TYR A 53 -10.28 1.64 -11.51
CA TYR A 53 -9.42 1.34 -12.66
C TYR A 53 -10.19 0.65 -13.81
N ILE A 54 -11.08 -0.29 -13.48
CA ILE A 54 -11.92 -0.98 -14.47
C ILE A 54 -12.90 0.00 -15.12
N MET A 55 -13.56 0.85 -14.32
CA MET A 55 -14.46 1.90 -14.84
C MET A 55 -13.71 2.89 -15.73
N TYR A 56 -12.51 3.33 -15.30
CA TYR A 56 -11.65 4.16 -16.13
C TYR A 56 -11.34 3.47 -17.47
N ALA A 57 -10.96 2.19 -17.44
CA ALA A 57 -10.66 1.45 -18.66
C ALA A 57 -11.90 1.35 -19.56
N ASP A 58 -13.08 1.06 -19.02
CA ASP A 58 -14.34 0.98 -19.76
C ASP A 58 -14.65 2.30 -20.50
N ASP A 59 -14.53 3.44 -19.81
CA ASP A 59 -14.75 4.78 -20.38
C ASP A 59 -13.68 5.21 -21.40
N ASN A 60 -12.54 4.49 -21.48
CA ASN A 60 -11.39 4.84 -22.31
C ASN A 60 -10.99 3.72 -23.29
N ASP A 61 -11.97 3.01 -23.87
CA ASP A 61 -11.77 1.93 -24.86
C ASP A 61 -10.85 0.79 -24.35
N GLY A 62 -10.93 0.48 -23.07
CA GLY A 62 -10.08 -0.48 -22.37
C GLY A 62 -8.66 0.01 -22.08
N SER A 63 -8.34 1.28 -22.30
CA SER A 63 -6.99 1.83 -22.08
C SER A 63 -6.62 1.85 -20.60
N ILE A 64 -5.33 1.61 -20.32
CA ILE A 64 -4.81 1.71 -18.96
C ILE A 64 -4.43 3.16 -18.62
N CYS A 65 -4.47 3.52 -17.34
CA CYS A 65 -3.75 4.69 -16.82
C CYS A 65 -2.42 4.24 -16.18
N GLY A 66 -1.36 5.00 -16.39
CA GLY A 66 0.00 4.61 -16.01
C GLY A 66 0.22 4.67 -14.49
N GLY A 67 0.98 3.72 -13.97
CA GLY A 67 1.33 3.62 -12.54
C GLY A 67 2.23 4.73 -11.98
N PHE A 68 2.88 5.50 -12.85
CA PHE A 68 3.78 6.58 -12.45
C PHE A 68 3.00 7.81 -11.96
N ALA A 69 3.50 8.44 -10.89
CA ALA A 69 2.99 9.71 -10.40
C ALA A 69 3.67 10.88 -11.14
N ARG A 70 3.10 11.28 -12.28
CA ARG A 70 3.64 12.35 -13.15
C ARG A 70 2.72 13.55 -13.24
N HIS A 71 3.28 14.71 -13.59
CA HIS A 71 2.50 15.94 -13.75
C HIS A 71 1.81 16.05 -15.13
N THR A 72 2.23 15.22 -16.08
CA THR A 72 1.65 15.17 -17.42
C THR A 72 1.59 13.73 -17.92
N PRO A 73 0.69 13.43 -18.87
CA PRO A 73 0.71 12.17 -19.58
C PRO A 73 2.08 11.91 -20.20
N THR A 74 2.54 10.67 -20.13
CA THR A 74 3.77 10.23 -20.79
C THR A 74 3.38 9.29 -21.93
N ASP A 75 3.82 9.60 -23.15
CA ASP A 75 3.49 8.82 -24.35
C ASP A 75 1.97 8.59 -24.53
N GLY A 76 1.17 9.61 -24.19
CA GLY A 76 -0.29 9.56 -24.27
C GLY A 76 -0.96 8.79 -23.12
N VAL A 77 -0.21 8.22 -22.18
CA VAL A 77 -0.75 7.51 -21.02
C VAL A 77 -0.86 8.47 -19.83
N PRO A 78 -2.08 8.77 -19.34
CA PRO A 78 -2.26 9.63 -18.18
C PRO A 78 -1.87 8.89 -16.89
N PRO A 79 -1.35 9.60 -15.89
CA PRO A 79 -0.98 9.01 -14.62
C PRO A 79 -2.23 8.72 -13.76
N TRP A 80 -2.24 7.59 -13.06
CA TRP A 80 -3.35 7.24 -12.17
C TRP A 80 -3.53 8.22 -11.00
N VAL A 81 -2.41 8.82 -10.54
CA VAL A 81 -2.34 9.93 -9.58
C VAL A 81 -1.24 10.90 -9.97
N MET A 82 -1.36 12.18 -9.62
CA MET A 82 -0.30 13.18 -9.85
C MET A 82 0.51 13.42 -8.59
N PRO A 83 1.81 13.81 -8.68
CA PRO A 83 2.62 14.13 -7.51
C PRO A 83 1.97 15.28 -6.70
N PRO A 84 2.37 15.52 -5.44
CA PRO A 84 1.84 16.62 -4.65
C PRO A 84 1.93 17.96 -5.38
N LEU A 85 0.83 18.73 -5.40
CA LEU A 85 0.69 19.97 -6.16
C LEU A 85 0.41 21.16 -5.25
N ASP A 86 1.09 22.29 -5.49
CA ASP A 86 0.82 23.54 -4.82
C ASP A 86 0.10 24.53 -5.74
N TYR A 87 -1.22 24.67 -5.54
CA TYR A 87 -2.01 25.65 -6.28
C TYR A 87 -1.71 27.11 -5.91
N SER A 88 -1.16 27.37 -4.72
CA SER A 88 -0.70 28.74 -4.37
C SER A 88 0.51 29.16 -5.20
N ALA A 89 1.26 28.17 -5.70
CA ALA A 89 2.36 28.32 -6.64
C ALA A 89 1.96 27.91 -8.08
N GLY A 90 0.70 28.13 -8.47
CA GLY A 90 0.24 27.91 -9.85
C GLY A 90 0.17 26.43 -10.28
N GLY A 91 0.06 25.49 -9.33
CA GLY A 91 -0.01 24.06 -9.60
C GLY A 91 1.35 23.39 -9.79
N ALA A 92 2.42 24.01 -9.28
CA ALA A 92 3.77 23.45 -9.34
C ALA A 92 3.87 22.12 -8.57
N ILE A 93 4.71 21.22 -9.07
CA ILE A 93 5.08 19.99 -8.36
C ILE A 93 5.85 20.38 -7.10
N VAL A 94 5.39 19.93 -5.95
CA VAL A 94 6.13 20.06 -4.70
C VAL A 94 7.08 18.87 -4.59
N GLY A 95 8.31 19.07 -5.05
CA GLY A 95 9.39 18.11 -4.90
C GLY A 95 9.69 17.92 -3.42
N MET A 96 9.68 16.68 -2.96
CA MET A 96 9.78 16.35 -1.54
C MET A 96 11.17 16.58 -0.92
N ALA A 97 12.15 16.98 -1.73
CA ALA A 97 13.43 17.50 -1.27
C ALA A 97 13.41 19.00 -0.89
N SER A 98 12.28 19.71 -1.09
CA SER A 98 12.19 21.18 -0.96
C SER A 98 11.41 21.71 0.27
N GLY A 99 11.02 20.84 1.21
CA GLY A 99 10.38 21.22 2.47
C GLY A 99 9.08 20.45 2.77
N ASP A 100 8.35 20.90 3.79
CA ASP A 100 7.12 20.25 4.28
C ASP A 100 6.04 20.17 3.20
N VAL A 101 5.79 18.97 2.67
CA VAL A 101 4.60 18.71 1.84
C VAL A 101 3.38 18.59 2.75
N THR A 102 2.49 19.58 2.64
CA THR A 102 1.25 19.65 3.42
C THR A 102 0.26 18.55 3.01
N LEU A 103 -0.77 18.33 3.84
CA LEU A 103 -1.89 17.46 3.45
C LEU A 103 -2.63 18.00 2.23
N HIS A 104 -2.87 19.29 2.15
CA HIS A 104 -3.57 19.87 1.01
C HIS A 104 -2.82 19.64 -0.30
N GLN A 105 -1.51 19.85 -0.34
CA GLN A 105 -0.73 19.64 -1.56
C GLN A 105 -0.77 18.18 -2.05
N ARG A 106 -0.74 17.21 -1.13
CA ARG A 106 -0.90 15.78 -1.48
C ARG A 106 -2.29 15.49 -2.05
N LEU A 107 -3.33 15.98 -1.36
CA LEU A 107 -4.71 15.81 -1.81
C LEU A 107 -4.95 16.43 -3.18
N ASN A 108 -4.31 17.56 -3.50
CA ASN A 108 -4.38 18.17 -4.82
C ASN A 108 -3.86 17.20 -5.90
N GLY A 109 -2.67 16.62 -5.70
CA GLY A 109 -2.12 15.63 -6.64
C GLY A 109 -2.97 14.38 -6.80
N LEU A 110 -3.56 13.87 -5.71
CA LEU A 110 -4.49 12.74 -5.77
C LEU A 110 -5.78 13.08 -6.52
N ARG A 111 -6.26 14.34 -6.43
CA ARG A 111 -7.50 14.80 -7.09
C ARG A 111 -7.37 14.96 -8.59
N GLU A 112 -6.18 15.32 -9.06
CA GLU A 112 -5.89 15.46 -10.49
C GLU A 112 -5.54 14.12 -11.17
N GLY A 113 -5.46 13.03 -10.40
CA GLY A 113 -5.23 11.69 -10.92
C GLY A 113 -6.38 11.16 -11.78
N ALA A 114 -6.05 10.37 -12.82
CA ALA A 114 -7.05 9.82 -13.74
C ALA A 114 -8.12 8.94 -13.06
N LEU A 115 -7.81 8.32 -11.91
CA LEU A 115 -8.77 7.48 -11.19
C LEU A 115 -9.66 8.25 -10.22
N CYS A 116 -9.30 9.47 -9.84
CA CYS A 116 -10.03 10.21 -8.81
C CYS A 116 -11.49 10.48 -9.16
N PRO A 117 -11.88 10.79 -10.41
CA PRO A 117 -13.29 10.96 -10.79
C PRO A 117 -14.18 9.74 -10.52
N PHE A 118 -13.58 8.54 -10.48
CA PHE A 118 -14.27 7.28 -10.23
C PHE A 118 -14.33 6.89 -8.75
N LEU A 119 -13.72 7.70 -7.88
CA LEU A 119 -13.62 7.47 -6.45
C LEU A 119 -14.44 8.52 -5.69
N ARG A 120 -15.02 8.12 -4.55
CA ARG A 120 -15.82 9.02 -3.72
C ARG A 120 -14.97 9.95 -2.86
N GLU A 121 -13.79 9.49 -2.46
CA GLU A 121 -12.91 10.20 -1.55
C GLU A 121 -11.44 9.81 -1.75
N THR A 122 -10.54 10.72 -1.41
CA THR A 122 -9.09 10.52 -1.51
C THR A 122 -8.52 9.64 -0.40
N ALA A 123 -9.27 9.40 0.68
CA ALA A 123 -8.82 8.52 1.77
C ALA A 123 -8.58 7.07 1.29
N VAL A 124 -9.22 6.67 0.18
CA VAL A 124 -9.08 5.36 -0.45
C VAL A 124 -7.63 5.08 -0.89
N PHE A 125 -6.80 6.09 -1.13
CA PHE A 125 -5.39 5.90 -1.53
C PHE A 125 -4.46 5.51 -0.36
N ASN A 126 -4.97 5.53 0.88
CA ASN A 126 -4.19 5.22 2.07
C ASN A 126 -4.73 3.97 2.78
N CYS A 127 -3.81 3.14 3.24
CA CYS A 127 -4.12 2.02 4.10
C CYS A 127 -4.24 2.52 5.55
N PRO A 128 -5.35 2.22 6.26
CA PRO A 128 -5.50 2.61 7.66
C PRO A 128 -4.59 1.85 8.62
N GLY A 129 -3.95 0.76 8.16
CA GLY A 129 -2.91 0.03 8.88
C GLY A 129 -1.50 0.56 8.63
N ASP A 130 -1.30 1.46 7.65
CA ASP A 130 0.02 1.97 7.29
C ASP A 130 0.63 2.74 8.47
N ASN A 131 1.67 2.13 9.05
CA ASN A 131 2.31 2.59 10.26
C ASN A 131 3.73 3.13 10.01
N ARG A 132 4.10 3.39 8.75
CA ARG A 132 5.43 3.92 8.38
C ARG A 132 5.75 5.24 9.07
N LYS A 133 4.73 6.05 9.39
CA LYS A 133 4.91 7.29 10.17
C LYS A 133 5.49 7.03 11.56
N ASN A 134 5.14 5.90 12.18
CA ASN A 134 5.56 5.56 13.54
C ASN A 134 6.78 4.62 13.56
N LEU A 135 6.88 3.71 12.59
CA LEU A 135 7.91 2.67 12.55
C LEU A 135 9.05 2.94 11.56
N GLY A 136 8.94 3.99 10.75
CA GLY A 136 9.84 4.25 9.64
C GLY A 136 9.55 3.39 8.42
N THR A 137 10.40 3.52 7.40
CA THR A 137 10.39 2.66 6.20
C THR A 137 11.40 1.52 6.34
N SER A 138 11.44 0.64 5.35
CA SER A 138 12.42 -0.45 5.22
C SER A 138 13.88 0.01 5.08
N LEU A 139 14.14 1.29 4.82
CA LEU A 139 15.48 1.89 4.90
C LEU A 139 15.76 2.56 6.26
N GLY A 140 14.84 2.46 7.22
CA GLY A 140 14.92 3.15 8.51
C GLY A 140 14.61 4.65 8.42
N ASN A 141 14.17 5.14 7.26
CA ASN A 141 13.84 6.54 7.08
C ASN A 141 12.60 6.88 7.91
N THR A 142 12.69 7.94 8.72
CA THR A 142 11.51 8.52 9.35
C THR A 142 10.82 9.43 8.34
N PRO A 143 9.54 9.19 7.99
CA PRO A 143 8.83 10.06 7.07
C PRO A 143 8.74 11.47 7.67
N ALA A 144 9.42 12.44 7.06
CA ALA A 144 9.39 13.83 7.50
C ALA A 144 7.96 14.43 7.43
N HIS A 145 7.13 13.90 6.52
CA HIS A 145 5.75 14.35 6.33
C HIS A 145 4.79 13.16 6.27
N GLN A 146 3.50 13.46 6.31
CA GLN A 146 2.45 12.45 6.19
C GLN A 146 2.52 11.71 4.85
N ILE A 147 2.36 10.39 4.91
CA ILE A 147 2.42 9.46 3.79
C ILE A 147 1.53 9.90 2.63
N TYR A 148 2.05 9.93 1.40
CA TYR A 148 1.28 10.30 0.22
C TYR A 148 0.22 9.25 -0.12
N ARG A 149 0.62 7.99 -0.30
CA ARG A 149 -0.26 6.84 -0.58
C ARG A 149 0.35 5.56 -0.02
N SER A 150 -0.50 4.55 0.15
CA SER A 150 -0.07 3.21 0.61
C SER A 150 -0.12 2.16 -0.47
N TYR A 151 -0.73 2.47 -1.62
CA TYR A 151 -0.91 1.54 -2.73
C TYR A 151 -0.17 2.01 -3.97
N SER A 152 0.30 1.06 -4.77
CA SER A 152 0.94 1.32 -6.05
C SER A 152 0.56 0.27 -7.08
N LEU A 153 0.58 0.67 -8.35
CA LEU A 153 0.52 -0.24 -9.48
C LEU A 153 1.89 -0.91 -9.65
N PRO A 154 1.97 -2.21 -10.01
CA PRO A 154 3.20 -2.81 -10.50
C PRO A 154 3.79 -1.99 -11.64
N ASP A 155 5.11 -1.85 -11.71
CA ASP A 155 5.79 -1.07 -12.74
C ASP A 155 5.49 -1.54 -14.17
N TYR A 156 5.12 -2.81 -14.34
CA TYR A 156 4.66 -3.32 -15.63
C TYR A 156 3.43 -2.56 -16.16
N LEU A 157 2.60 -1.98 -15.29
CA LEU A 157 1.43 -1.17 -15.63
C LEU A 157 1.74 0.32 -15.75
N ARG A 158 3.01 0.72 -15.88
CA ARG A 158 3.37 2.12 -16.19
C ARG A 158 2.84 2.58 -17.55
N GLY A 159 2.72 1.66 -18.51
CA GLY A 159 2.12 1.93 -19.82
C GLY A 159 2.92 2.86 -20.72
N THR A 160 4.15 3.25 -20.38
CA THR A 160 4.91 4.27 -21.13
C THR A 160 5.86 3.65 -22.16
N ALA A 161 6.50 2.52 -21.85
CA ALA A 161 7.43 1.89 -22.78
C ALA A 161 6.70 1.14 -23.92
N PRO A 162 7.36 0.90 -25.07
CA PRO A 162 6.77 0.17 -26.20
C PRO A 162 6.33 -1.27 -25.85
N SER A 163 7.05 -1.94 -24.95
CA SER A 163 6.74 -3.30 -24.49
C SER A 163 5.65 -3.36 -23.41
N ASP A 164 5.22 -2.21 -22.91
CA ASP A 164 4.26 -2.17 -21.81
C ASP A 164 2.84 -2.40 -22.34
N PRO A 165 1.99 -3.06 -21.53
CA PRO A 165 0.57 -3.23 -21.83
C PRO A 165 -0.08 -1.85 -22.01
N LYS A 166 -1.00 -1.76 -22.98
CA LYS A 166 -1.79 -0.52 -23.22
C LYS A 166 -3.27 -0.70 -22.91
N LYS A 167 -3.75 -1.94 -22.80
CA LYS A 167 -5.17 -2.27 -22.67
C LYS A 167 -5.41 -3.26 -21.52
N LEU A 168 -6.26 -2.89 -20.57
CA LEU A 168 -6.59 -3.72 -19.40
C LEU A 168 -7.26 -5.05 -19.79
N PHE A 169 -8.16 -5.01 -20.77
CA PHE A 169 -8.95 -6.17 -21.17
C PHE A 169 -8.20 -7.17 -22.07
N THR A 170 -6.92 -6.94 -22.33
CA THR A 170 -6.08 -7.88 -23.09
C THR A 170 -5.32 -8.87 -22.20
N PHE A 171 -5.29 -8.63 -20.89
CA PHE A 171 -4.71 -9.56 -19.93
C PHE A 171 -5.55 -10.84 -19.84
N LYS A 172 -4.89 -12.00 -19.89
CA LYS A 172 -5.51 -13.28 -19.59
C LYS A 172 -5.50 -13.53 -18.09
N ASP A 173 -6.48 -14.31 -17.61
CA ASP A 173 -6.53 -14.76 -16.21
C ASP A 173 -6.53 -13.57 -15.21
N GLN A 174 -7.33 -12.55 -15.51
CA GLN A 174 -7.38 -11.28 -14.77
C GLN A 174 -7.61 -11.45 -13.26
N ALA A 175 -8.37 -12.48 -12.86
CA ALA A 175 -8.57 -12.82 -11.45
C ALA A 175 -7.26 -13.15 -10.73
N ASN A 176 -6.27 -13.73 -11.40
CA ASN A 176 -4.98 -14.02 -10.79
C ASN A 176 -3.90 -12.99 -11.14
N LYS A 177 -4.23 -11.85 -11.75
CA LYS A 177 -3.25 -10.80 -12.06
C LYS A 177 -3.43 -9.61 -11.15
N MET A 178 -2.41 -9.34 -10.34
CA MET A 178 -2.44 -8.21 -9.42
C MET A 178 -2.50 -6.90 -10.20
N LEU A 179 -3.30 -5.97 -9.69
CA LEU A 179 -3.50 -4.64 -10.22
C LEU A 179 -2.88 -3.60 -9.28
N PHE A 180 -3.24 -3.61 -8.00
CA PHE A 180 -2.56 -2.79 -6.99
C PHE A 180 -1.95 -3.65 -5.90
N VAL A 181 -0.85 -3.17 -5.34
CA VAL A 181 -0.17 -3.74 -4.19
C VAL A 181 -0.10 -2.71 -3.07
N GLU A 182 -0.13 -3.16 -1.82
CA GLU A 182 0.24 -2.30 -0.69
C GLU A 182 1.77 -2.22 -0.62
N GLU A 183 2.31 -1.02 -0.79
CA GLU A 183 3.74 -0.77 -0.95
C GLU A 183 4.32 -0.03 0.27
N ILE A 184 5.52 -0.44 0.68
CA ILE A 184 6.38 0.38 1.55
C ILE A 184 7.31 1.17 0.62
N TYR A 185 6.83 2.29 0.10
CA TYR A 185 7.74 3.23 -0.56
C TYR A 185 8.77 3.72 0.47
N ASP A 186 10.04 3.46 0.20
CA ASP A 186 11.17 3.74 1.09
C ASP A 186 12.24 4.63 0.44
N GLY A 187 11.99 5.14 -0.76
CA GLY A 187 12.93 5.95 -1.54
C GLY A 187 13.42 7.22 -0.83
N SER A 188 14.64 7.63 -1.15
CA SER A 188 15.26 8.85 -0.61
C SER A 188 14.64 10.15 -1.13
N ALA A 189 13.85 10.08 -2.20
CA ALA A 189 13.22 11.25 -2.83
C ALA A 189 12.05 11.84 -2.01
N GLY A 190 11.62 11.18 -0.93
CA GLY A 190 10.54 11.65 -0.07
C GLY A 190 9.54 10.56 0.31
N ASN A 191 8.29 10.95 0.54
CA ASN A 191 7.17 10.10 0.90
C ASN A 191 6.12 9.89 -0.22
N TYR A 192 6.41 10.29 -1.46
CA TYR A 192 5.64 9.91 -2.65
C TYR A 192 6.50 9.09 -3.61
N ASN A 193 5.91 8.01 -4.13
CA ASN A 193 6.53 7.18 -5.15
C ASN A 193 6.30 7.83 -6.53
N HIS A 194 7.39 8.21 -7.21
CA HIS A 194 7.34 8.73 -8.59
C HIS A 194 6.92 7.65 -9.59
N ASP A 195 7.28 6.41 -9.30
CA ASP A 195 7.11 5.27 -10.19
C ASP A 195 5.99 4.36 -9.64
N GLY A 196 5.99 3.10 -10.07
CA GLY A 196 5.17 2.04 -9.51
C GLY A 196 5.96 1.19 -8.52
N TRP A 197 5.41 0.02 -8.21
CA TRP A 197 6.09 -1.01 -7.44
C TRP A 197 6.95 -1.88 -8.37
N SER A 198 8.26 -1.83 -8.20
CA SER A 198 9.20 -2.66 -8.95
C SER A 198 9.26 -4.09 -8.39
N TYR A 199 9.24 -5.06 -9.29
CA TYR A 199 9.51 -6.47 -9.01
C TYR A 199 9.97 -7.16 -10.29
N ILE A 200 10.97 -8.04 -10.18
CA ILE A 200 11.46 -8.83 -11.31
C ILE A 200 10.98 -10.26 -11.07
N PRO A 201 9.98 -10.76 -11.80
CA PRO A 201 9.44 -12.06 -11.52
C PRO A 201 10.45 -13.16 -11.89
N TYR A 202 10.51 -14.26 -11.11
CA TYR A 202 11.35 -15.45 -11.30
C TYR A 202 12.86 -15.24 -11.14
N ASP A 203 13.31 -14.06 -10.70
CA ASP A 203 14.72 -13.83 -10.38
C ASP A 203 15.11 -14.39 -8.99
N GLY A 204 14.12 -14.77 -8.19
CA GLY A 204 14.30 -15.28 -6.83
C GLY A 204 14.71 -14.20 -5.82
N SER A 205 14.52 -12.92 -6.14
CA SER A 205 14.86 -11.75 -5.33
C SER A 205 13.65 -10.82 -5.15
N LEU A 206 13.78 -9.74 -4.38
CA LEU A 206 12.75 -8.70 -4.25
C LEU A 206 13.32 -7.36 -4.64
N TRP A 207 12.57 -6.51 -5.35
CA TRP A 207 13.02 -5.14 -5.62
C TRP A 207 12.40 -4.17 -4.63
N ASP A 208 11.14 -3.80 -4.74
CA ASP A 208 10.54 -2.88 -3.77
C ASP A 208 9.84 -3.65 -2.64
N PRO A 209 9.90 -3.13 -1.39
CA PRO A 209 9.27 -3.79 -0.26
C PRO A 209 7.76 -3.59 -0.28
N LEU A 210 7.06 -4.64 0.14
CA LEU A 210 5.60 -4.67 0.24
C LEU A 210 5.13 -4.42 1.68
N GLY A 211 3.86 -4.08 1.82
CA GLY A 211 3.20 -3.86 3.10
C GLY A 211 3.33 -5.04 4.06
N ILE A 212 3.55 -4.74 5.34
CA ILE A 212 3.44 -5.67 6.47
C ILE A 212 2.45 -5.14 7.52
N PHE A 213 1.52 -4.29 7.07
CA PHE A 213 0.71 -3.41 7.91
C PHE A 213 -0.40 -4.13 8.67
N HIS A 214 -0.78 -5.34 8.25
CA HIS A 214 -1.90 -6.09 8.81
C HIS A 214 -1.44 -7.38 9.46
N SER A 215 -0.63 -7.27 10.51
CA SER A 215 0.06 -8.39 11.15
C SER A 215 0.87 -9.20 10.13
N ASP A 216 1.96 -8.64 9.61
CA ASP A 216 2.85 -9.22 8.58
C ASP A 216 2.11 -9.76 7.34
N ALA A 217 1.06 -9.05 6.93
CA ALA A 217 0.33 -9.34 5.71
C ALA A 217 0.24 -8.09 4.84
N CYS A 218 0.16 -8.33 3.54
CA CYS A 218 -0.02 -7.33 2.50
C CYS A 218 -1.40 -7.53 1.84
N THR A 219 -1.98 -6.46 1.33
CA THR A 219 -3.22 -6.52 0.56
C THR A 219 -2.94 -6.25 -0.91
N PHE A 220 -3.70 -6.95 -1.76
CA PHE A 220 -3.61 -6.88 -3.21
C PHE A 220 -5.01 -6.71 -3.76
N SER A 221 -5.13 -5.98 -4.85
CA SER A 221 -6.29 -6.09 -5.73
C SER A 221 -5.89 -6.71 -7.06
N PHE A 222 -6.88 -7.24 -7.77
CA PHE A 222 -6.70 -7.98 -9.01
C PHE A 222 -7.47 -7.33 -10.16
N MET A 223 -7.12 -7.67 -11.39
CA MET A 223 -7.65 -7.03 -12.60
C MET A 223 -9.13 -7.29 -12.86
N ASP A 224 -9.74 -8.28 -12.21
CA ASP A 224 -11.19 -8.52 -12.21
C ASP A 224 -11.94 -7.68 -11.14
N GLY A 225 -11.21 -6.93 -10.32
CA GLY A 225 -11.75 -6.01 -9.34
C GLY A 225 -11.91 -6.58 -7.92
N HIS A 226 -11.52 -7.83 -7.66
CA HIS A 226 -11.49 -8.34 -6.29
C HIS A 226 -10.21 -7.94 -5.55
N ALA A 227 -10.17 -8.22 -4.25
CA ALA A 227 -8.99 -8.00 -3.41
C ALA A 227 -8.80 -9.14 -2.40
N GLU A 228 -7.54 -9.48 -2.18
CA GLU A 228 -7.08 -10.55 -1.30
C GLU A 228 -6.01 -10.01 -0.33
N ARG A 229 -5.88 -10.66 0.82
CA ARG A 229 -4.79 -10.43 1.77
C ARG A 229 -3.86 -11.63 1.77
N LYS A 230 -2.57 -11.42 1.45
CA LYS A 230 -1.52 -12.42 1.59
C LYS A 230 -0.79 -12.22 2.91
N LYS A 231 -0.87 -13.20 3.80
CA LYS A 231 0.01 -13.30 4.97
C LYS A 231 1.37 -13.82 4.49
N TRP A 232 2.46 -13.17 4.89
CA TRP A 232 3.80 -13.63 4.56
C TRP A 232 4.13 -14.89 5.35
N GLU A 233 4.58 -15.92 4.65
CA GLU A 233 4.90 -17.23 5.22
C GLU A 233 6.38 -17.33 5.57
N ASP A 234 7.24 -16.73 4.74
CA ASP A 234 8.66 -16.71 4.97
C ASP A 234 9.06 -15.48 5.79
N LYS A 235 9.75 -15.72 6.91
CA LYS A 235 10.25 -14.64 7.77
C LYS A 235 11.21 -13.71 7.03
N ARG A 236 11.93 -14.20 6.02
CA ARG A 236 12.84 -13.39 5.21
C ARG A 236 12.10 -12.31 4.43
N THR A 237 10.87 -12.57 3.98
CA THR A 237 9.99 -11.54 3.38
C THR A 237 9.68 -10.44 4.39
N ILE A 238 9.32 -10.82 5.62
CA ILE A 238 9.00 -9.89 6.70
C ILE A 238 10.23 -9.04 7.08
N ILE A 239 11.40 -9.68 7.20
CA ILE A 239 12.67 -9.00 7.47
C ILE A 239 12.96 -7.99 6.37
N TYR A 240 12.87 -8.40 5.10
CA TYR A 240 13.11 -7.52 3.97
C TYR A 240 12.20 -6.28 3.95
N CYS A 241 10.89 -6.49 4.15
CA CYS A 241 9.91 -5.42 4.20
C CYS A 241 10.05 -4.51 5.44
N ARG A 242 10.67 -5.00 6.52
CA ARG A 242 10.93 -4.22 7.73
C ARG A 242 12.28 -3.48 7.67
N SER A 243 13.30 -4.12 7.13
CA SER A 243 14.68 -3.63 7.09
C SER A 243 15.46 -4.29 5.95
N ARG A 244 15.68 -3.54 4.87
CA ARG A 244 16.50 -4.01 3.74
C ARG A 244 17.97 -4.13 4.10
N THR A 245 18.44 -3.29 5.03
CA THR A 245 19.81 -3.37 5.56
C THR A 245 20.02 -4.68 6.32
N GLU A 246 19.05 -5.10 7.14
CA GLU A 246 19.12 -6.39 7.84
C GLU A 246 19.05 -7.56 6.85
N ALA A 247 18.13 -7.53 5.90
CA ALA A 247 18.03 -8.56 4.86
C ALA A 247 19.33 -8.71 4.05
N ALA A 248 19.93 -7.58 3.64
CA ALA A 248 21.20 -7.58 2.92
C ALA A 248 22.35 -8.18 3.76
N ALA A 249 22.41 -7.88 5.06
CA ALA A 249 23.40 -8.47 5.96
C ALA A 249 23.23 -10.00 6.13
N LEU A 250 22.00 -10.50 5.92
CA LEU A 250 21.67 -11.92 5.92
C LEU A 250 21.77 -12.58 4.54
N GLY A 251 22.14 -11.84 3.49
CA GLY A 251 22.43 -12.37 2.15
C GLY A 251 21.21 -12.61 1.27
N PHE A 252 20.09 -11.91 1.49
CA PHE A 252 18.90 -11.98 0.62
C PHE A 252 18.26 -10.60 0.43
N GLY A 253 17.33 -10.48 -0.53
CA GLY A 253 16.58 -9.24 -0.78
C GLY A 253 16.88 -8.62 -2.14
N LYS A 254 17.27 -7.33 -2.17
CA LYS A 254 17.42 -6.58 -3.43
C LYS A 254 18.55 -7.11 -4.29
N GLY A 255 18.19 -7.75 -5.41
CA GLY A 255 19.16 -8.36 -6.33
C GLY A 255 19.96 -9.49 -5.69
N GLN A 256 19.47 -10.05 -4.57
CA GLN A 256 20.10 -11.16 -3.85
C GLN A 256 19.08 -12.28 -3.71
N ILE A 257 19.43 -13.42 -4.30
CA ILE A 257 18.53 -14.58 -4.39
C ILE A 257 18.25 -15.13 -2.99
N PHE A 258 16.97 -15.38 -2.70
CA PHE A 258 16.57 -16.10 -1.49
C PHE A 258 16.98 -17.57 -1.64
N ASN A 259 17.88 -18.02 -0.76
CA ASN A 259 18.32 -19.42 -0.71
C ASN A 259 18.14 -19.99 0.72
N PRO A 260 17.35 -21.05 0.94
CA PRO A 260 16.52 -21.79 -0.05
C PRO A 260 15.44 -20.89 -0.70
N PRO A 261 14.78 -21.31 -1.80
CA PRO A 261 13.72 -20.54 -2.44
C PRO A 261 12.65 -20.04 -1.46
N ASN A 262 12.08 -18.86 -1.75
CA ASN A 262 11.07 -18.23 -0.89
C ASN A 262 9.66 -18.44 -1.48
N PRO A 263 8.75 -19.15 -0.79
CA PRO A 263 7.40 -19.42 -1.29
C PRO A 263 6.55 -18.15 -1.48
N ASP A 264 6.85 -17.06 -0.77
CA ASP A 264 6.15 -15.79 -0.98
C ASP A 264 6.46 -15.18 -2.36
N LEU A 265 7.68 -15.40 -2.88
CA LEU A 265 8.08 -14.93 -4.22
C LEU A 265 7.42 -15.77 -5.30
N GLU A 266 7.27 -17.09 -5.10
CA GLU A 266 6.50 -17.95 -6.02
C GLU A 266 5.04 -17.49 -6.14
N TRP A 267 4.44 -17.05 -5.03
CA TRP A 267 3.10 -16.49 -5.02
C TRP A 267 3.01 -15.17 -5.80
N LEU A 268 4.01 -14.28 -5.65
CA LEU A 268 4.10 -13.02 -6.38
C LEU A 268 4.31 -13.26 -7.88
N ASP A 269 5.22 -14.17 -8.23
CA ASP A 269 5.55 -14.57 -9.60
C ASP A 269 4.31 -15.03 -10.38
N ALA A 270 3.51 -15.91 -9.78
CA ALA A 270 2.28 -16.42 -10.39
C ALA A 270 1.24 -15.32 -10.67
N ARG A 271 1.28 -14.24 -9.87
CA ARG A 271 0.29 -13.15 -9.92
C ARG A 271 0.79 -11.88 -10.60
N TYR A 272 2.06 -11.81 -10.96
CA TYR A 272 2.64 -10.64 -11.58
C TYR A 272 2.08 -10.46 -13.02
N PRO A 273 1.67 -9.23 -13.40
CA PRO A 273 1.01 -8.99 -14.69
C PRO A 273 1.91 -9.21 -15.92
N GLY A 274 3.24 -9.12 -15.76
CA GLY A 274 4.22 -9.17 -16.86
C GLY A 274 4.23 -10.43 -17.73
N LYS A 275 3.90 -11.59 -17.15
CA LYS A 275 4.10 -12.90 -17.81
C LYS A 275 2.97 -13.28 -18.78
N THR A 276 1.78 -12.70 -18.65
CA THR A 276 0.61 -13.03 -19.50
C THR A 276 0.50 -12.21 -20.78
N HIS A 277 1.30 -11.15 -20.90
CA HIS A 277 1.40 -10.31 -22.11
C HIS A 277 2.53 -10.74 -23.05
N MET A 278 3.59 -11.33 -22.51
CA MET A 278 4.53 -12.10 -23.31
C MET A 278 3.88 -13.45 -23.52
N GLY A 279 3.26 -13.67 -24.68
CA GLY A 279 2.70 -14.97 -25.03
C GLY A 279 3.68 -16.08 -24.62
N SER A 280 3.15 -17.09 -23.92
CA SER A 280 3.86 -18.33 -23.64
C SER A 280 4.64 -18.77 -24.87
N LEU A 281 5.97 -18.68 -24.79
CA LEU A 281 6.87 -19.46 -25.64
C LEU A 281 6.82 -20.90 -25.17
#